data_AF-A0A132T8V4-F1
#
_entry.id   AF-A0A132T8V4-F1
#
_cell.length_a   1.000
_cell.length_b   1.000
_cell.length_c   1.000
_cell.angle_alpha   90.00
_cell.angle_beta   90.00
_cell.angle_gamma   90.00
#
_symmetry.space_group_name_H-M   'P 1'
#
loop_
_entity.id
_entity.type
_entity.pdbx_description
1 polymer ?
#
loop_
_entity_poly.entity_id
_entity_poly.type
_entity_poly.pdbx_seq_one_letter_code
_entity_poly.pdbx_strand_id
1 'polypeptide(L)'
;MQGLPVVTDPNIGTTYGEGTNEDLVYVQRSSDLLLFESGIRSRVLPDVGSGTLTVRLQVYGYIAFTAERYPQSIVEITGLTAPTF
;
A
#
# COMPACT_ATOMS: atom_id res chain seq x y z
N MET A 1 4.79 17.56 17.61
CA MET A 1 4.96 16.26 16.93
C MET A 1 5.57 15.30 17.94
N GLN A 2 4.88 14.21 18.29
CA GLN A 2 5.15 13.38 19.48
C GLN A 2 6.43 12.51 19.41
N GLY A 3 7.46 12.95 18.66
CA GLY A 3 8.70 12.19 18.44
C GLY A 3 8.55 10.96 17.54
N LEU A 4 7.34 10.71 17.01
CA LEU A 4 7.05 9.62 16.09
C LEU A 4 7.49 9.99 14.66
N PRO A 5 8.08 9.04 13.91
CA PRO A 5 8.38 9.24 12.49
C PRO A 5 7.06 9.40 11.72
N VAL A 6 7.01 10.43 10.87
CA VAL A 6 5.85 10.71 10.01
C VAL A 6 6.22 10.36 8.58
N VAL A 7 5.39 9.54 7.94
CA VAL A 7 5.52 9.14 6.55
C VAL A 7 4.25 9.59 5.84
N THR A 8 4.39 10.41 4.81
CA THR A 8 3.29 10.87 3.96
C THR A 8 3.24 10.00 2.70
N ASP A 9 2.08 9.40 2.42
CA ASP A 9 1.86 8.55 1.24
C ASP A 9 0.66 9.08 0.43
N PRO A 10 0.82 9.41 -0.87
CA PRO A 10 -0.26 9.91 -1.72
C PRO A 10 -1.42 8.93 -1.97
N ASN A 11 -1.28 7.66 -1.65
CA ASN A 11 -2.34 6.66 -1.76
C ASN A 11 -3.33 6.72 -0.58
N ILE A 12 -2.97 7.40 0.51
CA ILE A 12 -3.91 7.68 1.60
C ILE A 12 -4.79 8.84 1.15
N GLY A 13 -6.09 8.57 0.98
CA GLY A 13 -7.03 9.55 0.46
C GLY A 13 -7.35 10.65 1.48
N THR A 14 -7.73 11.82 0.96
CA THR A 14 -8.06 13.02 1.74
C THR A 14 -9.51 13.47 1.51
N THR A 15 -10.37 12.55 1.06
CA THR A 15 -11.75 12.82 0.63
C THR A 15 -12.75 11.99 1.44
N TYR A 16 -12.38 11.64 2.67
CA TYR A 16 -13.24 10.84 3.55
C TYR A 16 -14.20 11.76 4.33
N GLY A 17 -15.14 11.15 5.06
CA GLY A 17 -16.15 11.86 5.85
C GLY A 17 -17.41 12.28 5.06
N GLU A 18 -18.44 12.73 5.80
CA GLU A 18 -19.71 13.21 5.22
C GLU A 18 -19.51 14.45 4.33
N GLY A 19 -18.48 15.26 4.64
CA GLY A 19 -18.09 16.47 3.91
C GLY A 19 -17.04 16.26 2.81
N THR A 20 -16.56 15.03 2.57
CA THR A 20 -15.51 14.70 1.57
C THR A 20 -14.23 15.53 1.69
N ASN A 21 -13.89 15.93 2.92
CA ASN A 21 -12.82 16.88 3.23
C ASN A 21 -12.00 16.45 4.44
N GLU A 22 -12.06 15.18 4.80
CA GLU A 22 -11.30 14.61 5.90
C GLU A 22 -10.05 13.90 5.39
N ASP A 23 -8.94 14.20 6.05
CA ASP A 23 -7.69 13.46 5.89
C ASP A 23 -7.66 12.25 6.83
N LEU A 24 -7.16 11.12 6.35
CA LEU A 24 -6.99 9.92 7.15
C LEU A 24 -5.55 9.82 7.63
N VAL A 25 -5.39 9.58 8.92
CA VAL A 25 -4.07 9.35 9.52
C VAL A 25 -4.07 8.00 10.22
N TYR A 26 -3.11 7.15 9.85
CA TYR A 26 -2.89 5.87 10.51
C TYR A 26 -1.73 5.97 11.47
N VAL A 27 -1.98 5.61 12.73
CA VAL A 27 -0.91 5.40 13.72
C VAL A 27 -0.72 3.91 13.88
N GLN A 28 0.48 3.44 13.58
CA GLN A 28 0.79 2.02 13.53
C GLN A 28 2.13 1.73 14.17
N ARG A 29 2.25 0.55 14.78
CA ARG A 29 3.56 0.00 15.13
C ARG A 29 4.11 -0.80 13.95
N SER A 30 5.01 -0.19 13.19
CA SER A 30 5.60 -0.78 11.98
C SER A 30 6.30 -2.14 12.20
N SER A 31 6.78 -2.44 13.40
CA SER A 31 7.43 -3.73 13.70
C SER A 31 6.48 -4.92 13.71
N ASP A 32 5.19 -4.68 13.93
CA ASP A 32 4.19 -5.75 14.06
C ASP A 32 3.59 -6.14 12.68
N LEU A 33 3.89 -5.33 11.67
CA LEU A 33 3.39 -5.46 10.30
C LEU A 33 4.45 -6.16 9.47
N LEU A 34 4.20 -7.43 9.17
CA LEU A 34 5.14 -8.24 8.40
C LEU A 34 4.74 -8.24 6.93
N LEU A 35 5.70 -7.80 6.11
CA LEU A 35 5.63 -7.84 4.66
C LEU A 35 6.59 -8.91 4.15
N PHE A 36 6.04 -9.89 3.43
CA PHE A 36 6.80 -10.94 2.78
C PHE A 36 6.82 -10.70 1.29
N GLU A 37 8.01 -10.50 0.74
CA GLU A 37 8.21 -10.29 -0.69
C GLU A 37 9.20 -11.29 -1.25
N SER A 38 8.86 -11.86 -2.41
CA SER A 38 9.85 -12.52 -3.25
C SER A 38 10.59 -11.46 -4.06
N GLY A 39 11.88 -11.64 -4.26
CA GLY A 39 12.65 -10.86 -5.23
C GLY A 39 12.00 -10.88 -6.62
N ILE A 40 12.17 -9.78 -7.36
CA ILE A 40 11.63 -9.59 -8.71
C ILE A 40 12.24 -10.65 -9.64
N ARG A 41 11.37 -11.33 -10.40
CA ARG A 41 11.78 -12.32 -11.39
C ARG A 41 11.31 -11.89 -12.78
N SER A 42 12.20 -11.98 -13.75
CA SER A 42 11.89 -11.76 -15.16
C SER A 42 11.94 -13.09 -15.92
N ARG A 43 10.95 -13.36 -16.76
CA ARG A 43 10.94 -14.52 -17.66
C ARG A 43 10.56 -14.10 -19.06
N VAL A 44 11.24 -14.69 -20.04
CA VAL A 44 10.91 -14.58 -21.46
C VAL A 44 10.10 -15.81 -21.86
N LEU A 45 8.97 -15.58 -22.52
CA LEU A 45 8.09 -16.60 -23.07
C LEU A 45 8.16 -16.51 -24.60
N PRO A 46 8.95 -17.37 -25.25
CA PRO A 46 9.12 -17.35 -26.70
C PRO A 46 7.95 -18.02 -27.46
N ASP A 47 7.12 -18.80 -26.76
CA ASP A 47 5.99 -19.51 -27.36
C ASP A 47 4.66 -18.82 -27.00
N VAL A 48 4.28 -17.83 -27.80
CA VAL A 48 3.04 -17.03 -27.61
C VAL A 48 2.00 -17.32 -28.69
N GLY A 49 2.06 -18.51 -29.29
CA GLY A 49 1.17 -18.94 -30.36
C GLY A 49 1.84 -18.79 -31.72
N SER A 50 1.94 -19.91 -32.44
CA SER A 50 2.65 -20.09 -33.73
C SER A 50 2.18 -19.19 -34.89
N GLY A 51 1.18 -18.33 -34.71
CA GLY A 51 0.62 -17.45 -35.75
C GLY A 51 1.10 -15.99 -35.70
N THR A 52 1.70 -15.55 -34.58
CA THR A 52 2.09 -14.15 -34.38
C THR A 52 3.53 -14.12 -33.88
N LEU A 53 4.47 -13.65 -34.70
CA LEU A 53 5.91 -13.53 -34.41
C LEU A 53 6.17 -12.56 -33.24
N THR A 54 5.84 -12.97 -32.03
CA THR A 54 5.88 -12.14 -30.83
C THR A 54 6.61 -12.86 -29.70
N VAL A 55 7.08 -12.12 -28.71
CA VAL A 55 7.73 -12.64 -27.51
C VAL A 55 7.08 -11.95 -26.31
N ARG A 56 6.69 -12.72 -25.29
CA ARG A 56 6.14 -12.14 -24.05
C ARG A 56 7.21 -12.03 -22.99
N LEU A 57 7.46 -10.81 -22.55
CA LEU A 57 8.30 -10.48 -21.42
C LEU A 57 7.41 -10.39 -20.19
N GLN A 58 7.68 -11.20 -19.17
CA GLN A 58 6.95 -11.17 -17.91
C GLN A 58 7.89 -10.78 -16.78
N VAL A 59 7.49 -9.77 -16.01
CA VAL A 59 8.12 -9.40 -14.73
C VAL A 59 7.10 -9.70 -13.64
N TYR A 60 7.49 -10.51 -12.66
CA TYR A 60 6.60 -10.90 -11.58
C TYR A 60 7.33 -10.99 -10.25
N GLY A 61 6.58 -10.76 -9.18
CA GLY A 61 6.98 -10.93 -7.80
C GLY A 61 5.76 -11.41 -7.00
N TYR A 62 6.02 -12.02 -5.85
CA TYR A 62 4.97 -12.43 -4.92
C TYR A 62 5.05 -11.53 -3.69
N ILE A 63 3.91 -11.05 -3.24
CA ILE A 63 3.76 -10.22 -2.05
C ILE A 63 2.69 -10.86 -1.15
N ALA A 64 2.97 -10.93 0.14
CA ALA A 64 2.01 -11.32 1.17
C ALA A 64 2.17 -10.40 2.38
N PHE A 65 1.07 -9.87 2.88
CA PHE A 65 1.04 -8.93 3.99
C PHE A 65 0.15 -9.47 5.10
N THR A 66 0.65 -9.46 6.34
CA THR A 66 -0.12 -9.95 7.50
C THR A 66 -0.39 -8.80 8.47
N ALA A 67 -1.61 -8.27 8.46
CA ALA A 67 -2.04 -7.18 9.33
C ALA A 67 -2.80 -7.63 10.59
N GLU A 68 -3.45 -8.80 10.55
CA GLU A 68 -4.39 -9.22 11.61
C GLU A 68 -3.75 -9.97 12.78
N ARG A 69 -2.42 -10.11 12.81
CA ARG A 69 -1.74 -10.79 13.94
C ARG A 69 -1.90 -10.00 15.24
N TYR A 70 -1.85 -8.67 15.16
CA TYR A 70 -2.06 -7.75 16.27
C TYR A 70 -3.01 -6.63 15.82
N PRO A 71 -4.33 -6.85 15.78
CA PRO A 71 -5.27 -5.85 15.23
C PRO A 71 -5.28 -4.53 16.02
N GLN A 72 -4.86 -4.55 17.29
CA GLN A 72 -4.74 -3.34 18.11
C GLN A 72 -3.45 -2.54 17.85
N SER A 73 -2.54 -3.02 16.99
CA SER A 73 -1.28 -2.31 16.68
C SER A 73 -1.45 -1.20 15.63
N ILE A 74 -2.64 -1.07 15.05
CA ILE A 74 -3.06 -0.04 14.10
C ILE A 74 -4.27 0.68 14.66
N VAL A 75 -4.28 2.01 14.53
CA VAL A 75 -5.46 2.83 14.75
C VAL A 75 -5.62 3.82 13.61
N GLU A 76 -6.85 3.97 13.14
CA GLU A 76 -7.26 4.99 12.20
C GLU A 76 -7.77 6.22 12.97
N ILE A 77 -7.25 7.38 12.62
CA ILE A 77 -7.70 8.67 13.15
C ILE A 77 -8.52 9.35 12.07
N THR A 78 -9.78 9.64 12.38
CA THR A 78 -10.77 10.28 11.50
C THR A 78 -11.19 11.66 12.05
N GLY A 79 -11.97 12.43 11.28
CA GLY A 79 -12.48 13.74 11.72
C GLY A 79 -11.48 14.89 11.62
N LEU A 80 -10.42 14.72 10.82
CA LEU A 80 -9.42 15.75 10.55
C LEU A 80 -9.88 16.62 9.38
N THR A 81 -10.73 17.60 9.66
CA THR A 81 -11.13 18.60 8.67
C THR A 81 -10.08 19.69 8.53
N ALA A 82 -9.88 20.20 7.31
CA ALA A 82 -8.95 21.30 7.06
C ALA A 82 -9.36 22.56 7.87
N PRO A 83 -8.43 23.22 8.58
CA PRO A 83 -8.74 24.44 9.32
C PRO A 83 -9.10 25.57 8.36
N THR A 84 -10.19 26.29 8.64
CA THR A 84 -10.53 27.52 7.91
C THR A 84 -9.86 28.70 8.59
N PHE A 85 -9.05 29.44 7.83
CA PHE A 85 -8.41 30.69 8.26
C PHE A 85 -9.26 31.90 7.89
#